data_AF-A0A0N4UF08-F1
#
_entry.id   AF-A0A0N4UF08-F1
#
_cell.length_a   1.000
_cell.length_b   1.000
_cell.length_c   1.000
_cell.angle_alpha   90.00
_cell.angle_beta   90.00
_cell.angle_gamma   90.00
#
_symmetry.space_group_name_H-M   'P 1'
#
loop_
_entity.id
_entity.type
_entity.pdbx_description
1 polymer ?
#
loop_
_entity_poly.entity_id
_entity_poly.type
_entity_poly.pdbx_seq_one_letter_code
_entity_poly.pdbx_strand_id
1 'polypeptide(L)'
;FQYGTRILFIVGLSQNEDINDQVKQEAIIHQDIHQINIIESYHSMTYKARSWITHLHSICPEKKISFVVKLDDDITIDLQSLIELLTDSSIRKNFVGCRLFMKGMITRNPFISREEFPFDNLGLYCQGLAYILSGDLISKMYYNIAKVQFLWVRIQL
;
A
#
# COMPACT_ATOMS: atom_id res chain seq x y z
N PHE A 1 0.72 -13.76 -15.91
CA PHE A 1 -0.40 -12.88 -16.27
C PHE A 1 -0.16 -12.26 -17.64
N GLN A 2 -1.18 -12.28 -18.52
CA GLN A 2 -1.14 -11.97 -19.96
C GLN A 2 -0.81 -10.48 -20.31
N TYR A 3 -0.64 -9.60 -19.33
CA TYR A 3 -0.52 -8.15 -19.53
C TYR A 3 0.73 -7.51 -18.91
N GLY A 4 1.79 -8.30 -18.66
CA GLY A 4 3.01 -7.78 -18.01
C GLY A 4 2.81 -7.44 -16.53
N THR A 5 1.74 -7.94 -15.91
CA THR A 5 1.43 -7.76 -14.49
C THR A 5 2.38 -8.57 -13.62
N ARG A 6 2.84 -7.97 -12.51
CA ARG A 6 3.50 -8.67 -11.40
C ARG A 6 2.72 -8.44 -10.12
N ILE A 7 2.65 -9.49 -9.30
CA ILE A 7 2.04 -9.46 -7.97
C ILE A 7 3.19 -9.34 -6.96
N LEU A 8 2.96 -8.60 -5.88
CA LEU A 8 3.90 -8.46 -4.77
C LEU A 8 3.11 -8.39 -3.46
N PHE A 9 3.28 -9.40 -2.62
CA PHE A 9 2.75 -9.45 -1.27
C PHE A 9 3.72 -8.79 -0.29
N ILE A 10 3.20 -7.92 0.57
CA ILE A 10 3.99 -7.21 1.59
C ILE A 10 3.59 -7.73 2.97
N VAL A 11 4.49 -8.50 3.58
CA VAL A 11 4.21 -9.22 4.84
C VAL A 11 5.23 -8.83 5.91
N GLY A 12 4.81 -8.78 7.17
CA GLY A 12 5.69 -8.64 8.31
C GLY A 12 6.21 -9.99 8.82
N LEU A 13 6.81 -9.95 10.00
CA LEU A 13 7.18 -11.13 10.78
C LEU A 13 6.02 -11.58 11.67
N SER A 14 5.70 -12.86 11.64
CA SER A 14 4.86 -13.48 12.66
C SER A 14 5.62 -13.57 13.98
N GLN A 15 4.89 -13.57 15.10
CA GLN A 15 5.45 -13.95 16.41
C GLN A 15 5.74 -15.45 16.51
N ASN A 16 5.19 -16.25 15.59
CA ASN A 16 5.48 -17.67 15.47
C ASN A 16 6.56 -17.89 14.38
N GLU A 17 7.73 -18.37 14.79
CA GLU A 17 8.85 -18.63 13.87
C GLU A 17 8.54 -19.72 12.84
N ASP A 18 7.68 -20.71 13.15
CA ASP A 18 7.27 -21.72 12.18
C ASP A 18 6.51 -21.09 10.99
N ILE A 19 5.77 -20.00 11.25
CA ILE A 19 5.09 -19.23 10.20
C ILE A 19 6.11 -18.43 9.39
N ASN A 20 7.10 -17.81 10.05
CA ASN A 20 8.16 -17.09 9.34
C ASN A 20 8.94 -18.00 8.39
N ASP A 21 9.21 -19.23 8.80
CA ASP A 21 9.90 -20.20 7.96
C ASP A 21 9.03 -20.69 6.81
N GLN A 22 7.72 -20.89 7.01
CA GLN A 22 6.78 -21.17 5.92
C GLN A 22 6.76 -20.04 4.88
N VAL A 23 6.68 -18.78 5.33
CA VAL A 23 6.71 -17.60 4.45
C VAL A 23 8.02 -17.52 3.65
N LYS A 24 9.16 -17.85 4.27
CA LYS A 24 10.46 -17.90 3.55
C LYS A 24 10.46 -18.99 2.47
N GLN A 25 9.92 -20.18 2.76
CA GLN A 25 9.82 -21.25 1.76
C GLN A 25 8.88 -20.84 0.61
N GLU A 26 7.74 -20.24 0.92
CA GLU A 26 6.80 -19.71 -0.07
C GLU A 26 7.47 -18.65 -0.96
N ALA A 27 8.22 -17.71 -0.36
CA ALA A 27 8.93 -16.66 -1.07
C ALA A 27 9.98 -17.22 -2.05
N ILE A 28 10.66 -18.33 -1.71
CA ILE A 28 11.61 -19.01 -2.60
C ILE A 28 10.89 -19.59 -3.83
N ILE A 29 9.70 -20.18 -3.62
CA ILE A 29 8.93 -20.85 -4.67
C ILE A 29 8.28 -19.84 -5.61
N HIS A 30 7.62 -18.82 -5.07
CA HIS A 30 6.76 -17.91 -5.84
C HIS A 30 7.44 -16.60 -6.26
N GLN A 31 8.47 -16.16 -5.51
CA GLN A 31 9.24 -14.93 -5.79
C GLN A 31 8.40 -13.65 -5.85
N ASP A 32 7.22 -13.65 -5.22
CA ASP A 32 6.26 -12.56 -5.16
C ASP A 32 6.01 -12.07 -3.72
N ILE A 33 6.85 -12.47 -2.77
CA ILE A 33 6.76 -12.04 -1.36
C ILE A 33 7.91 -11.11 -1.00
N HIS A 34 7.58 -9.95 -0.44
CA HIS A 34 8.51 -9.02 0.19
C HIS A 34 8.23 -8.96 1.70
N GLN A 35 8.95 -9.79 2.45
CA GLN A 35 8.87 -9.83 3.91
C GLN A 35 9.72 -8.72 4.53
N ILE A 36 9.10 -7.89 5.37
CA ILE A 36 9.76 -6.79 6.09
C ILE A 36 10.13 -7.21 7.51
N ASN A 37 11.25 -6.71 8.03
CA ASN A 37 11.74 -7.01 9.38
C ASN A 37 10.98 -6.22 10.46
N ILE A 38 9.66 -6.38 10.51
CA ILE A 38 8.74 -5.72 11.47
C ILE A 38 7.65 -6.71 11.83
N ILE A 39 7.34 -6.86 13.12
CA ILE A 39 6.26 -7.73 13.58
C ILE A 39 4.93 -7.33 12.95
N GLU A 40 4.24 -8.30 12.40
CA GLU A 40 2.94 -8.13 11.74
C GLU A 40 1.92 -7.59 12.73
N SER A 41 1.34 -6.44 12.39
CA SER A 41 0.29 -5.81 13.19
C SER A 41 -0.40 -4.74 12.35
N TYR A 42 -1.57 -4.31 12.81
CA TYR A 42 -2.26 -3.19 12.18
C TYR A 42 -1.43 -1.89 12.21
N HIS A 43 -0.65 -1.66 13.28
CA HIS A 43 0.25 -0.52 13.38
C HIS A 43 1.41 -0.58 12.36
N SER A 44 1.72 -1.78 11.87
CA SER A 44 2.81 -2.01 10.92
C SER A 44 2.45 -1.61 9.48
N MET A 45 1.19 -1.29 9.21
CA MET A 45 0.69 -1.00 7.86
C MET A 45 1.43 0.16 7.18
N THR A 46 1.75 1.21 7.92
CA THR A 46 2.48 2.37 7.38
C THR A 46 3.94 2.03 7.09
N TYR A 47 4.54 1.10 7.84
CA TYR A 47 5.87 0.60 7.50
C TYR A 47 5.84 -0.29 6.25
N LYS A 48 4.84 -1.16 6.11
CA LYS A 48 4.59 -1.91 4.87
C LYS A 48 4.45 -0.96 3.68
N ALA A 49 3.70 0.13 3.87
CA ALA A 49 3.52 1.15 2.85
C ALA A 49 4.85 1.74 2.37
N ARG A 50 5.67 2.18 3.33
CA ARG A 50 7.01 2.70 3.04
C ARG A 50 7.91 1.66 2.37
N SER A 51 7.81 0.39 2.77
CA SER A 51 8.64 -0.68 2.24
C SER A 51 8.34 -0.94 0.78
N TRP A 52 7.08 -1.09 0.38
CA TRP A 52 6.75 -1.33 -1.02
C TRP A 52 7.09 -0.12 -1.90
N ILE A 53 6.91 1.11 -1.42
CA ILE A 53 7.32 2.32 -2.15
C ILE A 53 8.84 2.28 -2.42
N THR A 54 9.61 2.00 -1.37
CA THR A 54 11.08 1.91 -1.44
C THR A 54 11.53 0.78 -2.36
N HIS A 55 10.90 -0.39 -2.23
CA HIS A 55 11.20 -1.56 -3.04
C HIS A 55 10.92 -1.29 -4.52
N LEU A 56 9.72 -0.82 -4.88
CA LEU A 56 9.35 -0.51 -6.26
C LEU A 56 10.25 0.56 -6.87
N HIS A 57 10.60 1.61 -6.12
CA HIS A 57 11.55 2.63 -6.57
C HIS A 57 12.94 2.02 -6.86
N SER A 58 13.42 1.10 -6.02
CA SER A 58 14.75 0.47 -6.18
C SER A 58 14.87 -0.45 -7.38
N ILE A 59 13.82 -1.21 -7.71
CA ILE A 59 13.85 -2.20 -8.81
C ILE A 59 13.40 -1.60 -10.16
N CYS A 60 12.61 -0.53 -10.12
CA CYS A 60 11.93 0.04 -11.29
C CYS A 60 11.96 1.57 -11.26
N PRO A 61 13.11 2.21 -11.53
CA PRO A 61 13.18 3.67 -11.60
C PRO A 61 12.24 4.21 -12.71
N GLU A 62 11.29 5.08 -12.32
CA GLU A 62 10.30 5.95 -13.02
C GLU A 62 9.70 5.60 -14.40
N LYS A 63 10.14 4.56 -15.10
CA LYS A 63 9.77 4.33 -16.51
C LYS A 63 9.33 2.90 -16.82
N LYS A 64 9.39 1.98 -15.86
CA LYS A 64 9.03 0.57 -16.07
C LYS A 64 7.64 0.21 -15.58
N ILE A 65 7.12 0.93 -14.58
CA ILE A 65 5.80 0.67 -13.99
C ILE A 65 4.81 1.65 -14.63
N SER A 66 3.80 1.13 -15.32
CA SER A 66 2.70 1.98 -15.83
C SER A 66 1.74 2.37 -14.70
N PHE A 67 1.36 1.40 -13.88
CA PHE A 67 0.44 1.57 -12.75
C PHE A 67 0.83 0.67 -11.58
N VAL A 68 0.49 1.13 -10.37
CA VAL A 68 0.46 0.31 -9.17
C VAL A 68 -0.99 0.20 -8.71
N VAL A 69 -1.45 -1.03 -8.49
CA VAL A 69 -2.76 -1.32 -7.90
C VAL A 69 -2.50 -1.93 -6.54
N LYS A 70 -2.85 -1.21 -5.48
CA LYS A 70 -2.81 -1.73 -4.11
C LYS A 70 -4.18 -2.32 -3.79
N LEU A 71 -4.19 -3.51 -3.22
CA LEU A 71 -5.37 -4.18 -2.68
C LEU A 71 -5.02 -4.74 -1.28
N ASP A 72 -6.00 -4.84 -0.38
CA ASP A 72 -5.91 -5.77 0.74
C ASP A 72 -6.16 -7.21 0.24
N ASP A 73 -5.72 -8.20 1.01
CA ASP A 73 -5.84 -9.63 0.67
C ASP A 73 -7.27 -10.18 0.82
N ASP A 74 -8.16 -9.42 1.47
CA ASP A 74 -9.58 -9.68 1.63
C ASP A 74 -10.47 -8.94 0.60
N ILE A 75 -9.87 -8.31 -0.41
CA ILE A 75 -10.56 -7.56 -1.45
C ILE A 75 -10.56 -8.32 -2.78
N THR A 76 -11.72 -8.38 -3.42
CA THR A 76 -11.87 -8.85 -4.79
C THR A 76 -11.95 -7.67 -5.76
N ILE A 77 -11.44 -7.86 -6.97
CA ILE A 77 -11.48 -6.85 -8.03
C ILE A 77 -11.95 -7.48 -9.35
N ASP A 78 -12.78 -6.76 -10.08
CA ASP A 78 -13.09 -7.08 -11.46
C ASP A 78 -11.87 -6.76 -12.33
N LEU A 79 -11.14 -7.81 -12.73
CA LEU A 79 -9.92 -7.69 -13.51
C LEU A 79 -10.18 -7.12 -14.92
N GLN A 80 -11.32 -7.43 -15.53
CA GLN A 80 -11.65 -6.94 -16.87
C GLN A 80 -11.89 -5.43 -16.84
N SER A 81 -12.75 -4.98 -15.92
CA SER A 81 -13.00 -3.55 -15.69
C SER A 81 -11.74 -2.79 -15.29
N LEU A 82 -10.86 -3.41 -14.47
CA LEU A 82 -9.57 -2.82 -14.12
C LEU A 82 -8.69 -2.64 -15.37
N ILE A 83 -8.55 -3.67 -16.21
CA ILE A 83 -7.73 -3.58 -17.42
C ILE A 83 -8.25 -2.49 -18.34
N GLU A 84 -9.56 -2.44 -18.58
CA GLU A 84 -10.20 -1.39 -19.38
C GLU A 84 -9.85 0.01 -18.86
N LEU A 85 -9.99 0.24 -17.55
CA LEU A 85 -9.59 1.49 -16.91
C LEU A 85 -8.10 1.80 -17.12
N LEU A 86 -7.22 0.83 -16.94
CA LEU A 86 -5.76 0.99 -17.07
C LEU A 86 -5.30 1.19 -18.53
N THR A 87 -6.14 0.90 -19.52
CA THR A 87 -5.87 1.24 -20.92
C THR A 87 -6.21 2.68 -21.29
N ASP A 88 -6.95 3.40 -20.44
CA ASP A 88 -7.26 4.81 -20.69
C ASP A 88 -5.99 5.67 -20.63
N SER A 89 -5.71 6.34 -21.74
CA SER A 89 -4.58 7.24 -21.87
C SER A 89 -4.63 8.45 -20.93
N SER A 90 -5.82 8.83 -20.45
CA SER A 90 -6.05 10.00 -19.60
C SER A 90 -5.42 9.84 -18.21
N ILE A 91 -5.21 8.61 -17.75
CA ILE A 91 -4.75 8.31 -16.39
C ILE A 91 -3.25 7.96 -16.30
N ARG A 92 -2.48 8.15 -17.38
CA ARG A 92 -1.06 7.72 -17.45
C ARG A 92 -0.08 8.47 -16.55
N LYS A 93 -0.44 9.66 -16.06
CA LYS A 93 0.45 10.52 -15.25
C LYS A 93 -0.33 11.24 -14.16
N ASN A 94 0.31 11.45 -13.01
CA ASN A 94 -0.28 12.16 -11.86
C ASN A 94 -1.68 11.66 -11.46
N PHE A 95 -1.95 10.37 -11.59
CA PHE A 95 -3.27 9.80 -11.37
C PHE A 95 -3.32 9.02 -10.06
N VAL A 96 -4.35 9.30 -9.27
CA VAL A 96 -4.74 8.52 -8.09
C VAL A 96 -6.22 8.17 -8.25
N GLY A 97 -6.52 6.88 -8.38
CA GLY A 97 -7.88 6.36 -8.46
C GLY A 97 -8.24 5.61 -7.18
N CYS A 98 -9.24 6.07 -6.44
CA CYS A 98 -9.67 5.44 -5.20
C CYS A 98 -11.05 5.95 -4.76
N ARG A 99 -11.65 5.29 -3.77
CA ARG A 99 -12.79 5.86 -3.04
C ARG A 99 -12.28 6.91 -2.06
N LEU A 100 -12.70 8.15 -2.25
CA LEU A 100 -12.32 9.27 -1.38
C LEU A 100 -13.16 9.30 -0.11
N PHE A 101 -12.48 9.55 1.01
CA PHE A 101 -13.11 9.91 2.28
C PHE A 101 -12.73 11.35 2.61
N MET A 102 -13.73 12.16 2.93
CA MET A 102 -13.55 13.54 3.37
C MET A 102 -13.79 13.64 4.87
N LYS A 103 -12.90 14.34 5.58
CA LYS A 103 -13.02 14.56 7.03
C LYS A 103 -13.18 13.26 7.82
N GLY A 104 -12.37 12.25 7.47
CA GLY A 104 -12.38 10.97 8.17
C GLY A 104 -12.27 11.18 9.67
N MET A 105 -13.30 10.73 10.40
CA MET A 105 -13.33 10.83 11.85
C MET A 105 -12.22 9.97 12.43
N ILE A 106 -11.48 10.55 13.39
CA ILE A 106 -10.44 9.83 14.10
C ILE A 106 -11.05 9.25 15.36
N THR A 107 -11.04 7.94 15.47
CA THR A 107 -11.41 7.28 16.73
C THR A 107 -10.31 7.53 17.76
N ARG A 108 -10.56 8.50 18.65
CA ARG A 108 -9.70 8.80 19.80
C ARG A 108 -9.94 7.76 20.89
N ASN A 109 -8.87 7.33 21.56
CA ASN A 109 -8.87 6.39 22.68
C ASN A 109 -9.59 5.04 22.38
N PRO A 110 -8.89 3.90 22.22
CA PRO A 110 -7.47 3.66 22.49
C PRO A 110 -6.57 3.77 21.25
N PHE A 111 -7.07 4.31 20.12
CA PHE A 111 -6.32 4.22 18.87
C PHE A 111 -5.27 5.34 18.73
N ILE A 112 -5.66 6.55 18.35
CA ILE A 112 -4.69 7.62 18.08
C ILE A 112 -4.77 8.72 19.14
N SER A 113 -3.69 8.89 19.90
CA SER A 113 -3.55 9.95 20.89
C SER A 113 -3.49 11.35 20.23
N ARG A 114 -3.78 12.42 20.99
CA ARG A 114 -3.65 13.78 20.44
C ARG A 114 -2.18 14.17 20.23
N GLU A 115 -1.29 13.56 21.00
CA GLU A 115 0.16 13.66 20.88
C GLU A 115 0.65 13.05 19.57
N GLU A 116 0.10 11.89 19.18
CA GLU A 116 0.40 11.26 17.88
C GLU A 116 -0.22 12.02 16.71
N PHE A 117 -1.44 12.54 16.83
CA PHE A 117 -2.07 13.32 15.76
C PHE A 117 -2.95 14.43 16.33
N PRO A 118 -2.57 15.71 16.21
CA PRO A 118 -3.26 16.78 16.94
C PRO A 118 -4.59 17.23 16.31
N PHE A 119 -4.81 16.94 15.02
CA PHE A 119 -5.98 17.42 14.28
C PHE A 119 -7.22 16.55 14.48
N ASP A 120 -8.42 17.12 14.44
CA ASP A 120 -9.65 16.37 14.74
C ASP A 120 -10.12 15.43 13.61
N ASN A 121 -9.56 15.57 12.40
CA ASN A 121 -9.86 14.70 11.27
C ASN A 121 -8.63 14.48 10.38
N LEU A 122 -8.66 13.40 9.59
CA LEU A 122 -7.55 12.99 8.71
C LEU A 122 -7.46 13.80 7.40
N GLY A 123 -8.36 14.77 7.18
CA GLY A 123 -8.47 15.48 5.91
C GLY A 123 -9.05 14.61 4.80
N LEU A 124 -8.47 14.72 3.61
CA LEU A 124 -8.84 13.96 2.41
C LEU A 124 -7.86 12.80 2.23
N TYR A 125 -8.38 11.59 2.10
CA TYR A 125 -7.56 10.40 1.85
C TYR A 125 -8.32 9.35 1.03
N CYS A 126 -7.56 8.44 0.43
CA CYS A 126 -8.09 7.25 -0.22
C CYS A 126 -8.44 6.18 0.83
N GLN A 127 -9.60 5.53 0.68
CA GLN A 127 -9.91 4.36 1.49
C GLN A 127 -8.81 3.31 1.34
N GLY A 128 -8.35 2.76 2.47
CA GLY A 128 -7.18 1.87 2.52
C GLY A 128 -7.34 0.54 1.78
N LEU A 129 -8.57 0.12 1.49
CA LEU A 129 -8.89 -1.19 0.88
C LEU A 129 -8.26 -1.36 -0.51
N ALA A 130 -8.44 -0.37 -1.39
CA ALA A 130 -7.98 -0.42 -2.76
C ALA A 130 -7.70 0.98 -3.31
N TYR A 131 -6.59 1.11 -4.05
CA TYR A 131 -6.29 2.32 -4.82
C TYR A 131 -5.33 2.05 -5.98
N ILE A 132 -5.41 2.90 -7.00
CA ILE A 132 -4.62 2.87 -8.23
C ILE A 132 -3.74 4.11 -8.26
N LEU A 133 -2.46 3.93 -8.59
CA LEU A 133 -1.48 5.00 -8.76
C LEU A 133 -0.87 4.88 -10.15
N SER A 134 -0.72 6.00 -10.87
CA SER A 134 0.17 6.02 -12.02
C SER A 134 1.62 5.86 -11.57
N GLY A 135 2.43 5.11 -12.33
CA GLY A 135 3.77 4.72 -11.90
C GLY A 135 4.76 5.89 -11.69
N ASP A 136 4.51 7.05 -12.32
CA ASP A 136 5.30 8.28 -12.11
C ASP A 136 5.18 8.83 -10.67
N LEU A 137 4.14 8.42 -9.92
CA LEU A 137 3.98 8.80 -8.52
C LEU A 137 4.95 8.07 -7.59
N ILE A 138 5.50 6.91 -7.98
CA ILE A 138 6.35 6.09 -7.09
C ILE A 138 7.58 6.85 -6.61
N SER A 139 8.25 7.58 -7.48
CA SER A 139 9.37 8.41 -7.07
C SER A 139 8.96 9.63 -6.25
N LYS A 140 7.86 10.28 -6.62
CA LYS A 140 7.33 11.40 -5.83
C LYS A 140 7.03 10.94 -4.41
N MET A 141 6.45 9.75 -4.26
CA MET A 141 6.21 9.13 -2.97
C MET A 141 7.53 8.79 -2.28
N TYR A 142 8.49 8.14 -2.96
CA TYR A 142 9.79 7.79 -2.40
C TYR A 142 10.55 9.00 -1.82
N TYR A 143 10.64 10.11 -2.55
CA TYR A 143 11.35 11.31 -2.08
C TYR A 143 10.62 12.11 -0.99
N ASN A 144 9.34 11.81 -0.73
CA ASN A 144 8.55 12.51 0.27
C ASN A 144 8.10 11.63 1.45
N ILE A 145 8.14 10.30 1.35
CA ILE A 145 7.59 9.39 2.37
C ILE A 145 8.28 9.57 3.73
N ALA A 146 9.57 9.93 3.75
CA ALA A 146 10.30 10.21 4.98
C ALA A 146 9.93 11.55 5.65
N LYS A 147 9.25 12.45 4.92
CA LYS A 147 8.79 13.75 5.43
C LYS A 147 7.35 13.70 5.93
N VAL A 148 6.61 12.64 5.59
CA VAL A 148 5.23 12.44 6.05
C VAL A 148 5.27 11.84 7.45
N GLN A 149 4.42 12.36 8.33
CA GLN A 149 4.25 11.82 9.66
C GLN A 149 3.86 10.34 9.60
N PHE A 150 4.54 9.51 10.39
CA PHE A 150 4.11 8.14 10.58
C PHE A 150 2.76 8.15 11.31
N LEU A 151 1.72 7.65 10.65
CA LEU A 151 0.40 7.56 11.23
C LEU A 151 -0.18 6.18 10.91
N TRP A 152 -0.71 5.51 11.92
CA TRP A 152 -1.53 4.32 11.76
C TRP A 152 -2.95 4.71 12.16
N VAL A 153 -3.96 4.29 11.39
CA VAL A 153 -5.35 4.69 11.65
C VAL A 153 -6.24 3.49 11.52
N ARG A 154 -6.92 3.11 12.61
CA ARG A 154 -8.04 2.17 12.56
C ARG A 154 -9.33 2.96 12.42
N ILE A 155 -10.01 2.80 11.30
CA ILE A 155 -11.33 3.39 11.07
C ILE A 155 -12.35 2.28 11.28
N GLN A 156 -13.22 2.45 12.27
CA GLN A 156 -14.42 1.61 12.37
C GLN A 156 -15.36 2.06 11.24
N LEU A 157 -15.67 1.14 10.33
CA LEU A 157 -16.74 1.29 9.35
C LEU A 157 -18.10 1.11 10.02
#